data_AF-A0A432ZPV0-F1
#
_entry.id   AF-A0A432ZPV0-F1
#
_cell.length_a   1.000
_cell.length_b   1.000
_cell.length_c   1.000
_cell.angle_alpha   90.00
_cell.angle_beta   90.00
_cell.angle_gamma   90.00
#
_symmetry.space_group_name_H-M   'P 1'
#
loop_
_entity.id
_entity.type
_entity.pdbx_description
1 polymer ?
#
loop_
_entity_poly.entity_id
_entity_poly.type
_entity_poly.pdbx_seq_one_letter_code
_entity_poly.pdbx_strand_id
1 'polypeptide(L)'
;MIAAEETKLGRKLTPNEERTLYNNSTTVEVPRDVHQAGRTYGGKNTKEQISQDAQDLCGPVCRDTDALKENLLNKGYNPDLVNETIKTLIKRNEGLGE
;
A
#
# COMPACT_ATOMS: atom_id res chain seq x y z
N MET A 1 5.55 -1.26 -5.84
CA MET A 1 5.42 -2.69 -6.21
C MET A 1 5.87 -2.98 -7.65
N ILE A 2 5.17 -2.52 -8.71
CA ILE A 2 5.60 -2.80 -10.11
C ILE A 2 7.06 -2.41 -10.36
N ALA A 3 7.44 -1.17 -10.05
CA ALA A 3 8.81 -0.69 -10.25
C ALA A 3 9.86 -1.49 -9.47
N ALA A 4 9.51 -2.02 -8.29
CA ALA A 4 10.41 -2.86 -7.49
C ALA A 4 10.60 -4.23 -8.14
N GLU A 5 9.52 -4.86 -8.62
CA GLU A 5 9.61 -6.17 -9.30
C GLU A 5 10.34 -6.03 -10.65
N GLU A 6 10.10 -4.95 -11.40
CA GLU A 6 10.85 -4.66 -12.63
C GLU A 6 12.35 -4.47 -12.37
N THR A 7 12.70 -3.79 -11.27
CA THR A 7 14.09 -3.58 -10.84
C THR A 7 14.74 -4.92 -10.46
N LYS A 8 14.04 -5.75 -9.69
CA LYS A 8 14.49 -7.10 -9.30
C LYS A 8 14.72 -8.01 -10.52
N LEU A 9 13.84 -7.95 -11.53
CA LEU A 9 13.94 -8.76 -12.74
C LEU A 9 14.90 -8.19 -13.80
N GLY A 10 15.29 -6.91 -13.68
CA GLY A 10 16.09 -6.20 -14.68
C GLY A 10 15.36 -5.99 -16.02
N ARG A 11 14.03 -6.14 -16.04
CA ARG A 11 13.19 -5.97 -17.23
C ARG A 11 11.78 -5.48 -16.86
N LYS A 12 11.06 -4.99 -17.86
CA LYS A 12 9.62 -4.71 -17.74
C LYS A 12 8.82 -5.96 -17.41
N LEU A 13 7.78 -5.81 -16.59
CA LEU A 13 6.80 -6.87 -16.38
C LEU A 13 6.01 -7.08 -17.68
N THR A 14 5.66 -8.33 -17.94
CA THR A 14 4.65 -8.65 -18.96
C THR A 14 3.27 -8.26 -18.43
N PRO A 15 2.28 -8.02 -19.32
CA PRO A 15 0.92 -7.70 -18.89
C PRO A 15 0.30 -8.75 -17.94
N ASN A 16 0.67 -10.03 -18.10
CA ASN A 16 0.20 -11.10 -17.23
C ASN A 16 0.84 -11.05 -15.83
N GLU A 17 2.13 -10.73 -15.75
CA GLU A 17 2.83 -10.56 -14.46
C GLU A 17 2.30 -9.34 -13.70
N GLU A 18 2.11 -8.22 -14.39
CA GLU A 18 1.51 -7.01 -13.80
C GLU A 18 0.10 -7.29 -13.28
N ARG A 19 -0.75 -7.96 -14.07
CA ARG A 19 -2.10 -8.34 -13.66
C ARG A 19 -2.09 -9.31 -12.48
N THR A 20 -1.15 -10.25 -12.44
CA THR A 20 -1.00 -11.19 -11.33
C THR A 20 -0.59 -10.45 -10.05
N LEU A 21 0.35 -9.52 -10.15
CA LEU A 21 0.77 -8.69 -9.02
C LEU A 21 -0.39 -7.83 -8.50
N TYR A 22 -1.16 -7.22 -9.40
CA TYR A 22 -2.34 -6.43 -9.04
C TYR A 22 -3.40 -7.28 -8.33
N ASN A 23 -3.76 -8.43 -8.90
CA ASN A 23 -4.83 -9.29 -8.36
C ASN A 23 -4.51 -9.94 -7.02
N ASN A 24 -3.23 -10.14 -6.70
CA ASN A 24 -2.79 -10.72 -5.44
C ASN A 24 -2.47 -9.68 -4.36
N SER A 25 -2.58 -8.38 -4.68
CA SER A 25 -2.34 -7.31 -3.72
C SER A 25 -3.43 -7.25 -2.65
N THR A 26 -3.03 -7.09 -1.39
CA THR A 26 -3.99 -6.92 -0.29
C THR A 26 -4.68 -5.56 -0.41
N THR A 27 -6.02 -5.57 -0.40
CA THR A 27 -6.85 -4.36 -0.47
C THR A 27 -7.67 -4.20 0.81
N VAL A 28 -7.79 -2.97 1.31
CA VAL A 28 -8.68 -2.60 2.41
C VAL A 28 -9.73 -1.63 1.88
N GLU A 29 -11.01 -1.95 2.08
CA GLU A 29 -12.11 -1.06 1.72
C GLU A 29 -12.34 -0.01 2.82
N VAL A 30 -12.46 1.24 2.43
CA VAL A 30 -12.66 2.38 3.33
C VAL A 30 -13.64 3.37 2.71
N PRO A 31 -14.29 4.25 3.51
CA PRO A 31 -15.11 5.32 2.97
C PRO A 31 -14.37 6.17 1.91
N ARG A 32 -15.12 6.67 0.93
CA ARG A 32 -14.56 7.41 -0.22
C ARG A 32 -13.66 8.57 0.20
N ASP A 33 -14.07 9.34 1.21
CA ASP A 33 -13.33 10.49 1.72
C ASP A 33 -12.04 10.07 2.43
N VAL A 34 -12.04 8.96 3.18
CA VAL A 34 -10.83 8.36 3.76
C VAL A 34 -9.88 7.89 2.64
N HIS A 35 -10.41 7.25 1.60
CA HIS A 35 -9.62 6.84 0.44
C HIS A 35 -8.99 8.05 -0.28
N GLN A 36 -9.75 9.14 -0.46
CA GLN A 36 -9.28 10.38 -1.09
C GLN A 36 -8.19 11.10 -0.29
N ALA A 37 -8.24 11.00 1.04
CA ALA A 37 -7.24 11.56 1.95
C ALA A 37 -5.92 10.76 1.93
N GLY A 38 -5.88 9.58 1.30
CA GLY A 38 -4.67 8.77 1.16
C GLY A 38 -3.53 9.50 0.43
N ARG A 39 -2.30 9.12 0.79
CA ARG A 39 -1.04 9.67 0.25
C ARG A 39 -0.92 9.49 -1.26
N THR A 40 -1.43 8.38 -1.77
CA THR A 40 -1.25 7.93 -3.16
C THR A 40 -2.49 8.11 -4.04
N TYR A 41 -3.60 8.61 -3.48
CA TYR A 41 -4.87 8.76 -4.19
C TYR A 41 -4.75 9.63 -5.44
N GLY A 42 -5.36 9.21 -6.54
CA GLY A 42 -5.51 10.04 -7.74
C GLY A 42 -4.21 10.47 -8.40
N GLY A 43 -3.13 9.69 -8.27
CA GLY A 43 -1.84 10.01 -8.90
C GLY A 43 -0.99 11.02 -8.14
N LYS A 44 -1.22 11.20 -6.83
CA LYS A 44 -0.38 12.02 -5.95
C LYS A 44 1.08 11.54 -5.85
N ASN A 45 1.38 10.32 -6.30
CA ASN A 45 2.73 9.77 -6.33
C ASN A 45 3.59 10.47 -7.39
N THR A 46 4.70 11.07 -6.97
CA THR A 46 5.72 11.58 -7.90
C THR A 46 6.63 10.45 -8.40
N LYS A 47 7.36 10.69 -9.50
CA LYS A 47 8.32 9.69 -10.03
C LYS A 47 9.42 9.39 -9.04
N GLU A 48 9.85 10.40 -8.30
CA GLU A 48 10.89 10.31 -7.27
C GLU A 48 10.40 9.44 -6.11
N GLN A 49 9.15 9.62 -5.66
CA GLN A 49 8.54 8.78 -4.63
C GLN A 49 8.44 7.33 -5.09
N ILE A 50 7.99 7.08 -6.33
CA ILE A 50 7.90 5.72 -6.88
C ILE A 50 9.28 5.05 -6.92
N SER A 51 10.33 5.79 -7.31
CA SER A 51 11.69 5.25 -7.35
C SER A 51 12.23 4.96 -5.96
N GLN A 52 11.96 5.82 -4.98
CA GLN A 52 12.38 5.62 -3.59
C GLN A 52 11.63 4.44 -2.95
N ASP A 53 10.32 4.38 -3.11
CA ASP A 53 9.47 3.29 -2.60
C ASP A 53 9.80 1.94 -3.27
N ALA A 54 10.41 1.95 -4.46
CA ALA A 54 10.88 0.73 -5.12
C ALA A 54 12.17 0.16 -4.51
N GLN A 55 12.97 0.98 -3.82
CA GLN A 55 14.22 0.56 -3.18
C GLN A 55 14.00 -0.02 -1.78
N ASP A 56 12.93 0.42 -1.11
CA ASP A 56 12.50 -0.07 0.20
C ASP A 56 10.97 -0.17 0.18
N LEU A 57 10.45 -1.39 0.09
CA LEU A 57 9.01 -1.66 0.10
C LEU A 57 8.40 -1.58 1.51
N CYS A 58 9.20 -1.71 2.57
CA CYS A 58 8.70 -1.69 3.95
C CYS A 58 8.38 -0.25 4.38
N GLY A 59 9.24 0.71 4.03
CA GLY A 59 9.03 2.13 4.28
C GLY A 59 7.66 2.69 3.84
N PRO A 60 7.22 2.52 2.57
CA PRO A 60 5.93 3.00 2.11
C PRO A 60 4.75 2.30 2.77
N VAL A 61 4.86 0.99 3.09
CA VAL A 61 3.81 0.29 3.82
C VAL A 61 3.52 0.98 5.14
N CYS A 62 4.53 1.25 5.96
CA CYS A 62 4.36 1.97 7.23
C CYS A 62 3.71 3.34 7.02
N ARG A 63 4.25 4.15 6.10
CA ARG A 63 3.75 5.51 5.83
C ARG A 63 2.29 5.51 5.34
N ASP A 64 1.89 4.55 4.51
CA ASP A 64 0.52 4.43 4.02
C ASP A 64 -0.43 3.92 5.10
N THR A 65 -0.01 2.96 5.93
CA THR A 65 -0.82 2.47 7.05
C THR A 65 -0.98 3.51 8.16
N ASP A 66 0.04 4.33 8.41
CA ASP A 66 -0.02 5.41 9.39
C ASP A 66 -0.99 6.52 8.92
N ALA A 67 -0.88 6.93 7.66
CA ALA A 67 -1.81 7.89 7.08
C ALA A 67 -3.25 7.35 7.06
N LEU A 68 -3.45 6.06 6.76
CA LEU A 68 -4.76 5.42 6.84
C LEU A 68 -5.31 5.46 8.26
N LYS A 69 -4.50 5.12 9.26
CA LYS A 69 -4.86 5.18 10.67
C LYS A 69 -5.28 6.60 11.07
N GLU A 70 -4.47 7.61 10.79
CA GLU A 70 -4.78 9.00 11.09
C GLU A 70 -6.10 9.45 10.43
N ASN A 71 -6.29 9.12 9.15
CA ASN A 71 -7.51 9.46 8.41
C ASN A 71 -8.77 8.82 9.02
N LEU A 72 -8.68 7.56 9.46
CA LEU A 72 -9.79 6.87 10.13
C LEU A 72 -10.07 7.45 11.52
N LEU A 73 -9.03 7.73 12.31
CA LEU A 73 -9.17 8.34 13.64
C LEU A 73 -9.80 9.74 13.56
N ASN A 74 -9.37 10.55 12.59
CA ASN A 74 -9.94 11.88 12.33
C ASN A 74 -11.43 11.84 11.94
N LYS A 75 -11.91 10.69 11.45
CA LYS A 75 -13.32 10.44 11.14
C LYS A 75 -14.12 9.90 12.32
N GLY A 76 -13.49 9.67 13.47
CA GLY A 76 -14.14 9.19 14.69
C GLY A 76 -14.29 7.67 14.76
N TYR A 77 -13.53 6.90 13.96
CA TYR A 77 -13.52 5.44 14.09
C TYR A 77 -12.88 5.01 15.40
N ASN A 78 -13.33 3.86 15.93
CA ASN A 78 -12.81 3.29 17.16
C ASN A 78 -11.29 2.97 17.01
N PRO A 79 -10.42 3.55 17.87
CA PRO A 79 -8.97 3.33 17.79
C PRO A 79 -8.54 1.85 17.86
N ASP A 80 -9.22 1.03 18.64
CA ASP A 80 -8.87 -0.38 18.82
C ASP A 80 -9.11 -1.17 17.52
N LEU A 81 -10.26 -0.94 16.88
CA LEU A 81 -10.62 -1.52 15.58
C LEU A 81 -9.66 -1.07 14.48
N VAL A 82 -9.27 0.21 14.47
CA VAL A 82 -8.29 0.74 13.51
C VAL A 82 -6.93 0.05 13.71
N ASN A 83 -6.44 -0.03 14.94
CA ASN A 83 -5.17 -0.68 15.24
C ASN A 83 -5.18 -2.18 14.89
N GLU A 84 -6.28 -2.89 15.20
CA GLU A 84 -6.45 -4.30 14.85
C GLU A 84 -6.45 -4.52 13.33
N THR A 85 -7.13 -3.64 12.59
CA THR A 85 -7.17 -3.68 11.12
C THR A 85 -5.77 -3.53 10.52
N ILE A 86 -5.01 -2.52 10.97
CA ILE A 86 -3.63 -2.30 10.51
C ILE A 86 -2.73 -3.50 10.86
N LYS A 87 -2.84 -4.03 12.08
CA LYS A 87 -2.08 -5.21 12.50
C LYS A 87 -2.39 -6.44 11.64
N THR A 88 -3.66 -6.65 11.31
CA THR A 88 -4.10 -7.76 10.45
C THR A 88 -3.58 -7.59 9.01
N LEU A 89 -3.61 -6.37 8.48
CA LEU A 89 -3.05 -6.04 7.17
C LEU A 89 -1.54 -6.35 7.10
N ILE A 90 -0.77 -5.88 8.08
CA ILE A 90 0.68 -6.11 8.14
C ILE A 90 0.96 -7.61 8.22
N LYS A 91 0.32 -8.33 9.16
CA LYS A 91 0.51 -9.77 9.32
C LYS A 91 0.17 -10.56 8.05
N ARG A 92 -0.89 -10.16 7.33
CA ARG A 92 -1.24 -10.78 6.05
C ARG A 92 -0.15 -10.57 5.01
N ASN A 93 0.41 -9.36 4.92
CA ASN A 93 1.46 -9.06 3.96
C ASN A 93 2.79 -9.75 4.30
N GLU A 94 3.13 -9.89 5.58
CA GLU A 94 4.28 -10.69 6.02
C GLU A 94 4.15 -12.15 5.58
N GLY A 95 2.97 -12.76 5.76
CA GLY A 95 2.72 -14.14 5.34
C GLY A 95 2.60 -14.36 3.83
N LEU A 96 2.57 -13.30 3.02
CA LEU A 96 2.60 -13.35 1.56
C LEU A 96 4.01 -13.11 0.99
N GLY A 97 4.98 -12.77 1.85
CA GLY A 97 6.38 -12.51 1.47
C GLY A 97 7.27 -13.75 1.39
N GLU A 98 6.71 -14.96 1.44
CA GLU A 98 7.41 -16.25 1.31
C GLU A 98 7.46 -16.78 -0.12
#